data_AF-A0A1R1PMZ5-F1
#
_entry.id   AF-A0A1R1PMZ5-F1
#
_cell.length_a   1.000
_cell.length_b   1.000
_cell.length_c   1.000
_cell.angle_alpha   90.00
_cell.angle_beta   90.00
_cell.angle_gamma   90.00
#
_symmetry.space_group_name_H-M   'P 1'
#
loop_
_entity.id
_entity.type
_entity.pdbx_description
1 polymer ?
#
loop_
_entity_poly.entity_id
_entity_poly.type
_entity_poly.pdbx_seq_one_letter_code
_entity_poly.pdbx_strand_id
1 'polypeptide(L)'
;MAEPWSFQTEFGHYVYPVLGIYSDTIAEMKSEYGRRVARTLVDHFTTFKTDDTFDKAPKTKELEQLWYPVRRNWKVVDLKDVIQKKKDLTKEKGMILHSSWIEKFQNLPSVTISFYELDDEQAIVEKIKKIIENSNVLHTVVVILDQKQYETYGTDARLSHICKESGIDMHHLAVSRPGNREYIEEFLNGLELGLRTDAILYYSGRIAEKQQKLADLINLDARNDIQPRFQNDREREKSADREKDSNAVTTGKLVRQYLKLSYFAECSEDNETKKHCIKEGYRQIQTYLRELIIDERYQSKEAESNTDVGVSGDTDTPTENDVLDKAVYKEWEKSAKTLEFTKNKDWIEGINVMNTLCLRMEREAIKEKQESPRSQHLENFRQLLELSGIDTNHVWYYLMAHILASFIPIYKVVLANNLQISNTSLKFAVTEKLVDIINTTITNAGSIELCTALTFVSAARIMKQQLVKGFEMFNDTAGQI
;
A
#
# COMPACT_ATOMS: atom_id res chain seq x y z
N MET A 1 -8.02 0.63 -19.71
CA MET A 1 -7.01 -0.29 -19.12
C MET A 1 -5.89 0.59 -18.60
N ALA A 2 -5.52 0.47 -17.32
CA ALA A 2 -4.37 1.19 -16.79
C ALA A 2 -3.11 0.73 -17.53
N GLU A 3 -2.20 1.66 -17.83
CA GLU A 3 -0.89 1.30 -18.38
C GLU A 3 -0.19 0.36 -17.39
N PRO A 4 0.43 -0.74 -17.83
CA PRO A 4 1.04 -1.73 -16.93
C PRO A 4 2.07 -1.10 -15.96
N TRP A 5 2.66 0.03 -16.34
CA TRP A 5 3.65 0.78 -15.56
C TRP A 5 3.07 1.94 -14.74
N SER A 6 1.75 2.10 -14.66
CA SER A 6 1.16 3.19 -13.86
C SER A 6 1.32 2.90 -12.37
N PHE A 7 2.10 3.73 -11.68
CA PHE A 7 2.27 3.64 -10.23
C PHE A 7 0.93 3.83 -9.51
N GLN A 8 0.57 2.87 -8.65
CA GLN A 8 -0.65 2.92 -7.86
C GLN A 8 -0.42 3.73 -6.57
N THR A 9 -0.60 5.05 -6.65
CA THR A 9 -0.43 6.00 -5.53
C THR A 9 -1.35 5.68 -4.34
N GLU A 10 -2.46 4.98 -4.58
CA GLU A 10 -3.46 4.61 -3.57
C GLU A 10 -2.89 3.79 -2.40
N PHE A 11 -1.89 2.94 -2.65
CA PHE A 11 -1.21 2.19 -1.60
C PHE A 11 -0.19 3.05 -0.82
N GLY A 12 0.15 4.22 -1.35
CA GLY A 12 0.95 5.24 -0.67
C GLY A 12 0.14 6.14 0.27
N HIS A 13 -1.20 6.07 0.27
CA HIS A 13 -2.06 6.95 1.06
C HIS A 13 -2.09 6.60 2.56
N TYR A 14 -2.49 7.57 3.39
CA TYR A 14 -2.87 7.31 4.78
C TYR A 14 -4.10 6.42 4.83
N VAL A 15 -4.12 5.55 5.83
CA VAL A 15 -5.29 4.79 6.21
C VAL A 15 -5.78 5.23 7.58
N TYR A 16 -7.10 5.21 7.75
CA TYR A 16 -7.74 5.63 9.00
C TYR A 16 -8.56 4.50 9.60
N PRO A 17 -8.73 4.48 10.93
CA PRO A 17 -9.75 3.67 11.59
C PRO A 17 -11.12 3.87 10.97
N VAL A 18 -11.89 2.79 10.81
CA VAL A 18 -13.19 2.84 10.14
C VAL A 18 -14.32 2.87 11.16
N LEU A 19 -15.06 3.98 11.21
CA LEU A 19 -16.26 4.14 12.05
C LEU A 19 -17.51 3.80 11.22
N GLY A 20 -18.22 2.74 11.62
CA GLY A 20 -19.52 2.41 11.05
C GLY A 20 -20.65 3.16 11.76
N ILE A 21 -21.51 3.86 11.03
CA ILE A 21 -22.65 4.59 11.58
C ILE A 21 -23.95 3.95 11.11
N TYR A 22 -24.85 3.64 12.04
CA TYR A 22 -26.21 3.20 11.70
C TYR A 22 -27.12 4.42 11.46
N SER A 23 -27.09 5.00 10.25
CA SER A 23 -27.84 6.23 9.97
C SER A 23 -29.37 6.07 10.02
N ASP A 24 -29.88 4.85 9.86
CA ASP A 24 -31.32 4.57 9.97
C ASP A 24 -31.85 4.91 11.37
N THR A 25 -31.04 4.71 12.42
CA THR A 25 -31.47 5.05 13.78
C THR A 25 -31.68 6.55 13.94
N ILE A 26 -30.94 7.38 13.17
CA ILE A 26 -31.12 8.84 13.12
C ILE A 26 -32.38 9.20 12.33
N ALA A 27 -32.65 8.50 11.22
CA ALA A 27 -33.85 8.73 10.40
C ALA A 27 -35.15 8.41 11.16
N GLU A 28 -35.12 7.43 12.04
CA GLU A 28 -36.25 6.97 12.85
C GLU A 28 -36.53 7.82 14.10
N MET A 29 -35.62 8.72 14.50
CA MET A 29 -35.83 9.63 15.62
C MET A 29 -37.08 10.48 15.41
N LYS A 30 -37.87 10.68 16.47
CA LYS A 30 -39.13 11.41 16.39
C LYS A 30 -38.90 12.92 16.44
N SER A 31 -38.06 13.37 17.36
CA SER A 31 -37.87 14.79 17.60
C SER A 31 -36.92 15.43 16.58
N GLU A 32 -37.16 16.71 16.26
CA GLU A 32 -36.21 17.48 15.45
C GLU A 32 -34.91 17.75 16.21
N TYR A 33 -34.99 17.88 17.54
CA TYR A 33 -33.84 18.12 18.41
C TYR A 33 -32.84 16.95 18.33
N GLY A 34 -33.28 15.72 18.60
CA GLY A 34 -32.40 14.55 18.54
C GLY A 34 -31.81 14.33 17.16
N ARG A 35 -32.59 14.53 16.08
CA ARG A 35 -32.05 14.50 14.70
C ARG A 35 -30.95 15.53 14.47
N ARG A 36 -31.11 16.76 14.98
CA ARG A 36 -30.09 17.82 14.87
C ARG A 36 -28.83 17.46 15.66
N VAL A 37 -28.99 17.02 16.92
CA VAL A 37 -27.87 16.59 17.77
C VAL A 37 -27.12 15.43 17.13
N ALA A 38 -27.81 14.37 16.70
CA ALA A 38 -27.21 13.23 16.06
C ALA A 38 -26.42 13.62 14.80
N ARG A 39 -26.97 14.50 13.95
CA ARG A 39 -26.25 15.03 12.79
C ARG A 39 -25.00 15.79 13.20
N THR A 40 -25.06 16.66 14.20
CA THR A 40 -23.88 17.37 14.71
C THR A 40 -22.80 16.40 15.23
N LEU A 41 -23.20 15.33 15.91
CA LEU A 41 -22.27 14.30 16.38
C LEU A 41 -21.64 13.53 15.20
N VAL A 42 -22.42 13.16 14.19
CA VAL A 42 -21.89 12.54 12.95
C VAL A 42 -20.94 13.51 12.24
N ASP A 43 -21.34 14.77 12.12
CA ASP A 43 -20.56 15.82 11.50
C ASP A 43 -19.19 15.96 12.18
N HIS A 44 -19.10 15.85 13.51
CA HIS A 44 -17.80 15.87 14.23
C HIS A 44 -16.82 14.81 13.72
N PHE A 45 -17.30 13.61 13.39
CA PHE A 45 -16.45 12.52 12.88
C PHE A 45 -16.14 12.64 11.39
N THR A 46 -16.99 13.32 10.61
CA THR A 46 -16.78 13.52 9.17
C THR A 46 -16.08 14.83 8.81
N THR A 47 -16.16 15.82 9.71
CA THR A 47 -15.67 17.19 9.48
C THR A 47 -14.16 17.21 9.56
N PHE A 48 -13.57 17.86 8.58
CA PHE A 48 -12.14 18.09 8.51
C PHE A 48 -11.71 19.07 9.60
N LYS A 49 -10.82 18.66 10.50
CA LYS A 49 -10.14 19.58 11.42
C LYS A 49 -8.87 20.08 10.72
N THR A 50 -8.79 21.38 10.42
CA THR A 50 -7.56 22.04 9.95
C THR A 50 -6.67 22.33 11.15
N ASP A 51 -5.38 22.06 11.04
CA ASP A 51 -4.39 22.53 12.01
C ASP A 51 -3.96 23.95 11.62
N ASP A 52 -3.96 24.88 12.58
CA ASP A 52 -3.53 26.27 12.37
C ASP A 52 -2.03 26.39 12.03
N THR A 53 -1.29 25.28 12.05
CA THR A 53 0.14 25.22 11.72
C THR A 53 0.45 25.10 10.23
N PHE A 54 -0.56 24.91 9.37
CA PHE A 54 -0.38 24.76 7.93
C PHE A 54 -1.13 25.86 7.18
N ASP A 55 -0.39 26.88 6.73
CA ASP A 55 -0.93 28.09 6.09
C ASP A 55 -1.72 27.85 4.80
N LYS A 56 -1.66 26.65 4.19
CA LYS A 56 -2.31 26.35 2.90
C LYS A 56 -2.88 24.95 2.88
N ALA A 57 -4.20 24.86 2.78
CA ALA A 57 -4.90 23.62 2.47
C ALA A 57 -4.37 23.04 1.13
N PRO A 58 -4.22 21.71 1.02
CA PRO A 58 -3.86 21.05 -0.24
C PRO A 58 -4.84 21.40 -1.37
N LYS A 59 -4.29 21.58 -2.59
CA LYS A 59 -5.07 21.97 -3.78
C LYS A 59 -5.82 20.81 -4.44
N THR A 60 -5.53 19.55 -4.06
CA THR A 60 -6.17 18.35 -4.61
C THR A 60 -6.34 17.24 -3.57
N LYS A 61 -7.40 16.44 -3.73
CA LYS A 61 -7.76 15.29 -2.87
C LYS A 61 -6.69 14.18 -2.81
N GLU A 62 -5.90 14.02 -3.87
CA GLU A 62 -4.81 13.04 -3.91
C GLU A 62 -3.63 13.48 -3.03
N LEU A 63 -3.28 14.77 -3.08
CA LEU A 63 -2.23 15.33 -2.22
C LEU A 63 -2.64 15.35 -0.74
N GLU A 64 -3.95 15.50 -0.47
CA GLU A 64 -4.53 15.28 0.86
C GLU A 64 -4.18 13.88 1.35
N GLN A 65 -4.66 12.85 0.67
CA GLN A 65 -4.52 11.46 1.11
C GLN A 65 -3.07 10.97 1.23
N LEU A 66 -2.15 11.55 0.46
CA LEU A 66 -0.74 11.17 0.42
C LEU A 66 0.11 11.77 1.55
N TRP A 67 -0.11 13.05 1.88
CA TRP A 67 0.77 13.79 2.79
C TRP A 67 0.05 14.39 3.99
N TYR A 68 -1.10 15.02 3.74
CA TYR A 68 -1.86 15.66 4.78
C TYR A 68 -2.87 14.67 5.34
N PRO A 69 -2.62 14.09 6.52
CA PRO A 69 -3.76 13.82 7.37
C PRO A 69 -4.35 15.19 7.74
N VAL A 70 -5.11 15.81 6.82
CA VAL A 70 -6.23 16.67 7.21
C VAL A 70 -6.93 15.82 8.25
N ARG A 71 -6.98 16.26 9.51
CA ARG A 71 -7.23 15.43 10.70
C ARG A 71 -8.60 14.76 10.64
N ARG A 72 -8.77 13.79 9.76
CA ARG A 72 -9.80 12.79 9.75
C ARG A 72 -9.24 11.71 10.64
N ASN A 73 -9.69 11.67 11.88
CA ASN A 73 -9.37 10.57 12.78
C ASN A 73 -10.14 9.29 12.38
N TRP A 74 -11.14 9.44 11.50
CA TRP A 74 -12.06 8.39 11.10
C TRP A 74 -12.30 8.37 9.60
N LYS A 75 -12.32 7.16 9.05
CA LYS A 75 -13.02 6.83 7.82
C LYS A 75 -14.46 6.44 8.19
N VAL A 76 -15.41 7.34 7.95
CA VAL A 76 -16.82 7.08 8.27
C VAL A 76 -17.49 6.30 7.13
N VAL A 77 -18.21 5.23 7.49
CA VAL A 77 -19.04 4.42 6.58
C VAL A 77 -20.45 4.27 7.14
N ASP A 78 -21.45 4.39 6.27
CA ASP A 78 -22.86 4.27 6.65
C ASP A 78 -23.34 2.83 6.49
N LEU A 79 -23.97 2.29 7.53
CA LEU A 79 -24.47 0.92 7.65
C LEU A 79 -26.00 0.91 7.49
N LYS A 80 -26.49 1.29 6.30
CA LYS A 80 -27.94 1.34 5.97
C LYS A 80 -28.63 -0.03 5.84
N ASP A 81 -27.85 -1.10 5.77
CA ASP A 81 -28.35 -2.47 5.75
C ASP A 81 -27.31 -3.31 6.45
N VAL A 82 -27.73 -4.06 7.48
CA VAL A 82 -26.92 -5.03 8.21
C VAL A 82 -26.06 -5.81 7.22
N ILE A 83 -24.76 -5.47 7.23
CA ILE A 83 -23.64 -6.07 6.49
C ILE A 83 -24.15 -7.00 5.39
N GLN A 84 -24.59 -6.45 4.24
CA GLN A 84 -24.61 -7.26 3.03
C GLN A 84 -23.18 -7.74 2.86
N LYS A 85 -22.94 -9.03 3.16
CA LYS A 85 -21.73 -9.75 2.82
C LYS A 85 -21.54 -9.55 1.31
N LYS A 86 -20.88 -8.46 0.91
CA LYS A 86 -20.41 -8.29 -0.45
C LYS A 86 -19.58 -9.54 -0.69
N LYS A 87 -20.07 -10.38 -1.61
CA LYS A 87 -19.40 -11.59 -2.06
C LYS A 87 -17.93 -11.26 -2.19
N ASP A 88 -17.09 -12.05 -1.54
CA ASP A 88 -15.64 -11.94 -1.66
C ASP A 88 -15.29 -12.15 -3.14
N LEU A 89 -15.14 -11.05 -3.87
CA LEU A 89 -14.65 -11.05 -5.25
C LEU A 89 -13.12 -11.28 -5.27
N THR A 90 -12.51 -11.60 -4.13
CA THR A 90 -11.07 -11.89 -3.96
C THR A 90 -10.59 -13.18 -4.63
N LYS A 91 -11.34 -13.72 -5.60
CA LYS A 91 -10.83 -14.72 -6.55
C LYS A 91 -9.94 -14.12 -7.65
N GLU A 92 -9.31 -12.97 -7.41
CA GLU A 92 -8.20 -12.52 -8.23
C GLU A 92 -6.87 -12.93 -7.58
N LYS A 93 -6.36 -14.02 -8.16
CA LYS A 93 -5.01 -14.58 -8.24
C LYS A 93 -3.89 -13.76 -7.57
N GLY A 94 -3.11 -14.40 -6.71
CA GLY A 94 -1.64 -14.26 -6.62
C GLY A 94 -0.99 -12.92 -6.24
N MET A 95 -1.63 -11.77 -6.50
CA MET A 95 -1.06 -10.42 -6.48
C MET A 95 -0.81 -9.88 -5.06
N ILE A 96 0.37 -9.33 -4.85
CA ILE A 96 0.79 -8.64 -3.62
C ILE A 96 -0.06 -7.38 -3.39
N LEU A 97 -0.23 -6.53 -4.41
CA LEU A 97 -1.05 -5.32 -4.39
C LEU A 97 -2.32 -5.53 -5.20
N HIS A 98 -3.44 -5.63 -4.50
CA HIS A 98 -4.75 -5.71 -5.15
C HIS A 98 -5.69 -4.68 -4.53
N SER A 99 -6.21 -3.76 -5.35
CA SER A 99 -7.03 -2.62 -4.89
C SER A 99 -8.25 -3.07 -4.08
N SER A 100 -8.86 -4.20 -4.45
CA SER A 100 -9.99 -4.76 -3.69
C SER A 100 -9.66 -5.05 -2.21
N TRP A 101 -8.40 -5.35 -1.87
CA TRP A 101 -8.02 -5.55 -0.48
C TRP A 101 -7.96 -4.24 0.30
N ILE A 102 -7.35 -3.18 -0.26
CA ILE A 102 -7.30 -1.88 0.43
C ILE A 102 -8.70 -1.26 0.53
N GLU A 103 -9.54 -1.43 -0.49
CA GLU A 103 -10.94 -1.05 -0.47
C GLU A 103 -11.72 -1.83 0.60
N LYS A 104 -11.53 -3.15 0.69
CA LYS A 104 -12.17 -3.96 1.74
C LYS A 104 -11.72 -3.53 3.13
N PHE A 105 -10.43 -3.23 3.30
CA PHE A 105 -9.87 -2.75 4.55
C PHE A 105 -10.46 -1.39 4.97
N GLN A 106 -10.56 -0.43 4.03
CA GLN A 106 -11.08 0.92 4.26
C GLN A 106 -12.62 1.04 4.18
N ASN A 107 -13.33 -0.08 4.08
CA ASN A 107 -14.79 -0.15 4.15
C ASN A 107 -15.31 -1.06 5.26
N LEU A 108 -14.45 -1.79 5.96
CA LEU A 108 -14.83 -2.66 7.07
C LEU A 108 -14.71 -1.89 8.39
N PRO A 109 -15.81 -1.65 9.12
CA PRO A 109 -15.77 -0.97 10.41
C PRO A 109 -14.84 -1.68 11.40
N SER A 110 -14.06 -0.91 12.15
CA SER A 110 -13.36 -1.39 13.35
C SER A 110 -14.22 -1.23 14.61
N VAL A 111 -15.12 -0.25 14.59
CA VAL A 111 -16.10 0.06 15.64
C VAL A 111 -17.38 0.57 14.99
N THR A 112 -18.50 0.46 15.70
CA THR A 112 -19.78 0.97 15.22
C THR A 112 -20.45 1.87 16.24
N ILE A 113 -21.25 2.82 15.76
CA ILE A 113 -22.02 3.73 16.58
C ILE A 113 -23.47 3.82 16.10
N SER A 114 -24.40 3.89 17.05
CA SER A 114 -25.82 4.16 16.81
C SER A 114 -26.29 5.30 17.71
N PHE A 115 -27.35 5.98 17.28
CA PHE A 115 -27.93 7.10 18.02
C PHE A 115 -29.42 6.85 18.25
N TYR A 116 -29.90 7.06 19.48
CA TYR A 116 -31.31 6.92 19.86
C TYR A 116 -31.78 8.10 20.70
N GLU A 117 -33.08 8.38 20.65
CA GLU A 117 -33.75 9.24 21.63
C GLU A 117 -34.31 8.37 22.76
N LEU A 118 -34.33 8.85 24.01
CA LEU A 118 -34.87 8.06 25.14
C LEU A 118 -36.42 8.06 25.18
N ASP A 119 -37.05 7.45 24.18
CA ASP A 119 -38.50 7.33 24.07
C ASP A 119 -39.02 5.95 24.54
N ASP A 120 -38.82 4.91 23.73
CA ASP A 120 -39.26 3.54 23.93
C ASP A 120 -38.05 2.63 24.21
N GLU A 121 -37.82 2.33 25.49
CA GLU A 121 -36.70 1.50 25.93
C GLU A 121 -36.70 0.11 25.30
N GLN A 122 -37.88 -0.49 25.11
CA GLN A 122 -37.99 -1.84 24.58
C GLN A 122 -37.57 -1.84 23.10
N ALA A 123 -38.03 -0.86 22.33
CA ALA A 123 -37.63 -0.71 20.93
C ALA A 123 -36.12 -0.43 20.78
N ILE A 124 -35.53 0.37 21.68
CA ILE A 124 -34.09 0.63 21.70
C ILE A 124 -33.32 -0.66 22.00
N VAL A 125 -33.72 -1.41 23.05
CA VAL A 125 -33.10 -2.68 23.44
C VAL A 125 -33.11 -3.69 22.29
N GLU A 126 -34.24 -3.85 21.60
CA GLU A 126 -34.37 -4.79 20.48
C GLU A 126 -33.46 -4.41 19.29
N LYS A 127 -33.34 -3.12 18.98
CA LYS A 127 -32.43 -2.63 17.92
C LYS A 127 -30.97 -2.84 18.28
N ILE A 128 -30.58 -2.56 19.53
CA ILE A 128 -29.21 -2.79 20.01
C ILE A 128 -28.85 -4.28 19.93
N LYS A 129 -29.74 -5.17 20.41
CA LYS A 129 -29.54 -6.63 20.31
C LYS A 129 -29.32 -7.07 18.87
N LYS A 130 -30.18 -6.62 17.96
CA LYS A 130 -30.05 -6.94 16.53
C LYS A 130 -28.72 -6.46 15.94
N ILE A 131 -28.21 -5.30 16.36
CA ILE A 131 -26.90 -4.81 15.93
C ILE A 131 -25.77 -5.69 16.48
N ILE A 132 -25.80 -6.00 17.78
CA ILE A 132 -24.77 -6.81 18.45
C ILE A 132 -24.72 -8.23 17.86
N GLU A 133 -25.88 -8.86 17.62
CA GLU A 133 -25.96 -10.22 17.04
C GLU A 133 -25.39 -10.30 15.62
N ASN A 134 -25.46 -9.21 14.85
CA ASN A 134 -25.04 -9.19 13.45
C ASN A 134 -23.65 -8.56 13.23
N SER A 135 -23.04 -7.99 14.27
CA SER A 135 -21.76 -7.29 14.21
C SER A 135 -20.66 -8.10 14.91
N ASN A 136 -19.47 -8.14 14.30
CA ASN A 136 -18.27 -8.73 14.92
C ASN A 136 -17.35 -7.67 15.53
N VAL A 137 -17.83 -6.43 15.66
CA VAL A 137 -17.07 -5.31 16.22
C VAL A 137 -17.86 -4.65 17.33
N LEU A 138 -17.13 -4.01 18.25
CA LEU A 138 -17.71 -3.29 19.38
C LEU A 138 -18.68 -2.21 18.89
N HIS A 139 -19.74 -2.04 19.68
CA HIS A 139 -20.85 -1.16 19.37
C HIS A 139 -21.03 -0.14 20.49
N THR A 140 -20.90 1.14 20.16
CA THR A 140 -21.19 2.25 21.06
C THR A 140 -22.59 2.78 20.78
N VAL A 141 -23.39 2.94 21.83
CA VAL A 141 -24.74 3.48 21.75
C VAL A 141 -24.74 4.89 22.32
N VAL A 142 -25.25 5.85 21.55
CA VAL A 142 -25.47 7.22 22.04
C VAL A 142 -26.96 7.42 22.28
N VAL A 143 -27.33 7.66 23.54
CA VAL A 143 -28.70 8.07 23.90
C VAL A 143 -28.74 9.59 24.06
N ILE A 144 -29.57 10.23 23.25
CA ILE A 144 -29.79 11.67 23.26
C ILE A 144 -31.00 11.98 24.14
N LEU A 145 -30.80 12.87 25.10
CA LEU A 145 -31.84 13.34 26.02
C LEU A 145 -32.22 14.78 25.67
N ASP A 146 -33.51 15.07 25.60
CA ASP A 146 -34.00 16.45 25.67
C ASP A 146 -34.02 16.97 27.13
N GLN A 147 -34.31 18.26 27.32
CA GLN A 147 -34.34 18.89 28.64
C GLN A 147 -35.32 18.20 29.60
N LYS A 148 -36.49 17.81 29.08
CA LYS A 148 -37.54 17.20 29.89
C LYS A 148 -37.12 15.80 30.35
N GLN A 149 -36.54 15.01 29.45
CA GLN A 149 -36.02 13.67 29.74
C GLN A 149 -34.85 13.76 30.73
N TYR A 150 -33.95 14.72 30.57
CA TYR A 150 -32.83 14.91 31.47
C TYR A 150 -33.28 15.26 32.90
N GLU A 151 -34.31 16.09 33.06
CA GLU A 151 -34.84 16.51 34.37
C GLU A 151 -35.79 15.49 35.01
N THR A 152 -36.23 14.46 34.27
CA THR A 152 -37.21 13.48 34.77
C THR A 152 -36.56 12.52 35.77
N TYR A 153 -37.18 12.39 36.95
CA TYR A 153 -36.78 11.39 37.94
C TYR A 153 -36.94 9.98 37.39
N GLY A 154 -35.86 9.18 37.40
CA GLY A 154 -35.84 7.81 36.89
C GLY A 154 -35.09 7.61 35.57
N THR A 155 -34.61 8.67 34.91
CA THR A 155 -33.83 8.55 33.66
C THR A 155 -32.63 7.61 33.78
N ASP A 156 -31.89 7.66 34.90
CA ASP A 156 -30.76 6.76 35.13
C ASP A 156 -31.20 5.28 35.26
N ALA A 157 -32.38 5.02 35.83
CA ALA A 157 -32.95 3.67 35.91
C ALA A 157 -33.34 3.13 34.52
N ARG A 158 -33.90 4.00 33.66
CA ARG A 158 -34.24 3.69 32.27
C ARG A 158 -32.99 3.38 31.45
N LEU A 159 -31.93 4.18 31.59
CA LEU A 159 -30.64 3.94 30.94
C LEU A 159 -29.99 2.64 31.42
N SER A 160 -30.05 2.36 32.74
CA SER A 160 -29.56 1.11 33.32
C SER A 160 -30.33 -0.10 32.82
N HIS A 161 -31.65 0.04 32.63
CA HIS A 161 -32.50 -0.99 32.04
C HIS A 161 -32.10 -1.28 30.59
N ILE A 162 -31.85 -0.25 29.76
CA ILE A 162 -31.34 -0.42 28.40
C ILE A 162 -30.02 -1.20 28.41
N CYS A 163 -29.03 -0.82 29.25
CA CYS A 163 -27.76 -1.55 29.33
C CYS A 163 -27.96 -3.03 29.67
N LYS A 164 -28.69 -3.27 30.75
CA LYS A 164 -28.91 -4.62 31.28
C LYS A 164 -29.63 -5.52 30.29
N GLU A 165 -30.72 -5.04 29.69
CA GLU A 165 -31.55 -5.86 28.83
C GLU A 165 -30.95 -6.01 27.44
N SER A 166 -30.25 -5.02 26.90
CA SER A 166 -29.57 -5.13 25.60
C SER A 166 -28.25 -5.89 25.65
N GLY A 167 -27.63 -6.01 26.82
CA GLY A 167 -26.34 -6.66 27.01
C GLY A 167 -25.15 -5.81 26.61
N ILE A 168 -25.34 -4.51 26.37
CA ILE A 168 -24.25 -3.56 26.13
C ILE A 168 -23.56 -3.19 27.43
N ASP A 169 -22.23 -3.14 27.40
CA ASP A 169 -21.44 -2.64 28.52
C ASP A 169 -21.76 -1.14 28.75
N MET A 170 -21.83 -0.73 30.01
CA MET A 170 -22.08 0.65 30.38
C MET A 170 -20.96 1.60 29.88
N HIS A 171 -19.74 1.10 29.67
CA HIS A 171 -18.66 1.84 29.01
C HIS A 171 -18.92 2.17 27.54
N HIS A 172 -19.79 1.40 26.89
CA HIS A 172 -20.19 1.61 25.49
C HIS A 172 -21.55 2.33 25.37
N LEU A 173 -22.14 2.77 26.49
CA LEU A 173 -23.30 3.66 26.50
C LEU A 173 -22.86 5.11 26.77
N ALA A 174 -22.99 5.97 25.77
CA ALA A 174 -22.78 7.40 25.90
C ALA A 174 -24.12 8.14 25.98
N VAL A 175 -24.23 9.12 26.88
CA VAL A 175 -25.47 9.89 27.09
C VAL A 175 -25.23 11.34 26.75
N SER A 176 -25.85 11.81 25.67
CA SER A 176 -25.81 13.22 25.26
C SER A 176 -26.92 13.99 25.97
N ARG A 177 -26.52 14.89 26.87
CA ARG A 177 -27.43 15.74 27.64
C ARG A 177 -27.52 17.13 27.02
N PRO A 178 -28.59 17.88 27.26
CA PRO A 178 -28.61 19.31 26.94
C PRO A 178 -27.51 20.02 27.74
N GLY A 179 -26.74 20.89 27.09
CA GLY A 179 -25.62 21.56 27.73
C GLY A 179 -25.11 22.77 26.97
N ASN A 180 -24.16 23.48 27.59
CA ASN A 180 -23.45 24.57 26.95
C ASN A 180 -22.38 24.03 25.98
N ARG A 181 -21.67 24.94 25.29
CA ARG A 181 -20.63 24.57 24.33
C ARG A 181 -19.50 23.74 24.96
N GLU A 182 -19.07 24.10 26.17
CA GLU A 182 -17.98 23.40 26.87
C GLU A 182 -18.34 21.94 27.15
N TYR A 183 -19.56 21.68 27.63
CA TYR A 183 -20.04 20.31 27.84
C TYR A 183 -20.08 19.51 26.54
N ILE A 184 -20.51 20.12 25.43
CA ILE A 184 -20.57 19.43 24.13
C ILE A 184 -19.15 19.06 23.66
N GLU A 185 -18.19 19.96 23.82
CA GLU A 185 -16.78 19.69 23.47
C GLU A 185 -16.19 18.56 24.35
N GLU A 186 -16.47 18.58 25.66
CA GLU A 186 -16.05 17.51 26.59
C GLU A 186 -16.68 16.16 26.21
N PHE A 187 -18.00 16.12 25.97
CA PHE A 187 -18.73 14.93 25.55
C PHE A 187 -18.17 14.34 24.25
N LEU A 188 -17.93 15.19 23.25
CA LEU A 188 -17.36 14.78 21.96
C LEU A 188 -15.95 14.19 22.11
N ASN A 189 -15.10 14.82 22.93
CA ASN A 189 -13.75 14.32 23.19
C ASN A 189 -13.78 12.97 23.92
N GLY A 190 -14.67 12.82 24.92
CA GLY A 190 -14.86 11.55 25.64
C GLY A 190 -15.36 10.43 24.73
N LEU A 191 -16.37 10.72 23.90
CA LEU A 191 -16.91 9.77 22.92
C LEU A 191 -15.85 9.37 21.89
N GLU A 192 -15.10 10.33 21.36
CA GLU A 192 -14.03 10.08 20.40
C GLU A 192 -12.90 9.22 21.01
N LEU A 193 -12.53 9.47 22.27
CA LEU A 193 -11.53 8.68 23.00
C LEU A 193 -11.99 7.22 23.22
N GLY A 194 -13.25 7.02 23.61
CA GLY A 194 -13.83 5.68 23.80
C GLY A 194 -13.82 4.88 22.49
N LEU A 195 -14.38 5.45 21.43
CA LEU A 195 -14.40 4.83 20.10
C LEU A 195 -12.98 4.50 19.60
N ARG A 196 -12.02 5.42 19.82
CA ARG A 196 -10.64 5.23 19.39
C ARG A 196 -9.96 4.11 20.15
N THR A 197 -10.22 3.98 21.45
CA THR A 197 -9.73 2.87 22.28
C THR A 197 -10.24 1.53 21.74
N ASP A 198 -11.54 1.44 21.46
CA ASP A 198 -12.15 0.24 20.89
C ASP A 198 -11.59 -0.09 19.49
N ALA A 199 -11.34 0.93 18.66
CA ALA A 199 -10.74 0.74 17.34
C ALA A 199 -9.29 0.23 17.44
N ILE A 200 -8.50 0.78 18.37
CA ILE A 200 -7.14 0.30 18.65
C ILE A 200 -7.20 -1.18 19.07
N LEU A 201 -8.09 -1.56 19.99
CA LEU A 201 -8.24 -2.96 20.42
C LEU A 201 -8.57 -3.89 19.25
N TYR A 202 -9.50 -3.48 18.37
CA TYR A 202 -9.81 -4.24 17.16
C TYR A 202 -8.57 -4.46 16.29
N TYR A 203 -7.82 -3.39 15.99
CA TYR A 203 -6.64 -3.49 15.14
C TYR A 203 -5.47 -4.21 15.81
N SER A 204 -5.27 -4.07 17.12
CA SER A 204 -4.29 -4.86 17.88
C SER A 204 -4.59 -6.36 17.81
N GLY A 205 -5.85 -6.76 17.91
CA GLY A 205 -6.26 -8.15 17.68
C GLY A 205 -5.92 -8.63 16.27
N ARG A 206 -6.18 -7.81 15.24
CA ARG A 206 -5.80 -8.10 13.85
C ARG A 206 -4.29 -8.21 13.66
N ILE A 207 -3.51 -7.37 14.34
CA ILE A 207 -2.04 -7.42 14.31
C ILE A 207 -1.56 -8.75 14.87
N ALA A 208 -2.06 -9.17 16.03
CA ALA A 208 -1.68 -10.46 16.64
C ALA A 208 -2.00 -11.66 15.73
N GLU A 209 -3.22 -11.72 15.15
CA GLU A 209 -3.59 -12.75 14.16
C GLU A 209 -2.63 -12.80 12.97
N LYS A 210 -2.14 -11.63 12.54
CA LYS A 210 -1.27 -11.49 11.38
C LYS A 210 0.19 -11.77 11.70
N GLN A 211 0.66 -11.42 12.89
CA GLN A 211 1.98 -11.79 13.38
C GLN A 211 2.11 -13.30 13.49
N GLN A 212 1.07 -14.01 13.95
CA GLN A 212 1.07 -15.48 13.96
C GLN A 212 1.22 -16.04 12.54
N LYS A 213 0.42 -15.56 11.59
CA LYS A 213 0.51 -16.00 10.18
C LYS A 213 1.87 -15.69 9.55
N LEU A 214 2.47 -14.57 9.93
CA LEU A 214 3.80 -14.19 9.48
C LEU A 214 4.85 -15.15 10.05
N ALA A 215 4.79 -15.49 11.33
CA ALA A 215 5.68 -16.46 11.96
C ALA A 215 5.57 -17.84 11.29
N ASP A 216 4.35 -18.27 10.97
CA ASP A 216 4.13 -19.54 10.26
C ASP A 216 4.77 -19.54 8.87
N LEU A 217 4.67 -18.44 8.12
CA LEU A 217 5.30 -18.28 6.81
C LEU A 217 6.84 -18.23 6.89
N ILE A 218 7.40 -17.51 7.86
CA ILE A 218 8.86 -17.45 8.07
C ILE A 218 9.40 -18.85 8.40
N ASN A 219 8.69 -19.62 9.22
CA ASN A 219 9.06 -20.98 9.55
C ASN A 219 8.98 -21.95 8.34
N LEU A 220 8.05 -21.71 7.42
CA LEU A 220 7.95 -22.47 6.17
C LEU A 220 9.13 -22.13 5.24
N ASP A 221 9.45 -20.84 5.11
CA ASP A 221 10.56 -20.35 4.29
C ASP A 221 11.91 -20.89 4.78
N ALA A 222 12.16 -20.83 6.09
CA ALA A 222 13.36 -21.38 6.71
C ALA A 222 13.49 -22.91 6.54
N ARG A 223 12.38 -23.64 6.42
CA ARG A 223 12.41 -25.10 6.17
C ARG A 223 12.74 -25.41 4.72
N ASN A 224 12.33 -24.57 3.78
CA ASN A 224 12.68 -24.70 2.37
C ASN A 224 14.18 -24.44 2.13
N ASP A 225 14.79 -23.53 2.90
CA ASP A 225 16.24 -23.28 2.87
C ASP A 225 17.08 -24.44 3.47
N ILE A 226 16.50 -25.26 4.36
CA ILE A 226 17.20 -26.34 5.06
C ILE A 226 17.16 -27.68 4.28
N GLN A 227 16.39 -27.82 3.20
CA GLN A 227 16.52 -28.99 2.33
C GLN A 227 17.68 -28.79 1.33
N PRO A 228 18.87 -29.36 1.56
CA PRO A 228 19.85 -29.44 0.50
C PRO A 228 19.25 -30.23 -0.66
N ARG A 229 19.53 -29.78 -1.89
CA ARG A 229 19.18 -30.41 -3.18
C ARG A 229 19.80 -31.81 -3.40
N PHE A 230 20.01 -32.57 -2.33
CA PHE A 230 20.52 -33.95 -2.32
C PHE A 230 19.48 -34.87 -1.66
N GLN A 231 18.29 -34.96 -2.25
CA GLN A 231 17.42 -36.12 -2.03
C GLN A 231 17.36 -36.90 -3.34
N ASN A 232 17.76 -38.18 -3.24
CA ASN A 232 17.81 -39.13 -4.33
C ASN A 232 16.51 -39.11 -5.16
N ASP A 233 16.66 -39.22 -6.48
CA ASP A 233 15.60 -39.14 -7.50
C ASP A 233 14.40 -40.11 -7.32
N ARG A 234 14.44 -41.01 -6.32
CA ARG A 234 13.37 -41.95 -6.01
C ARG A 234 12.32 -41.45 -5.00
N GLU A 235 12.57 -40.36 -4.27
CA GLU A 235 11.57 -39.81 -3.34
C GLU A 235 10.75 -38.65 -3.94
N ARG A 236 11.18 -38.10 -5.09
CA ARG A 236 10.47 -37.04 -5.84
C ARG A 236 9.04 -37.41 -6.26
N GLU A 237 8.74 -38.69 -6.47
CA GLU A 237 7.43 -39.11 -6.97
C GLU A 237 6.33 -39.16 -5.89
N LYS A 238 6.68 -39.11 -4.60
CA LYS A 238 5.69 -39.12 -3.50
C LYS A 238 5.52 -37.78 -2.77
N SER A 239 6.41 -36.82 -3.00
CA SER A 239 6.31 -35.44 -2.49
C SER A 239 5.70 -34.44 -3.48
N ALA A 240 5.52 -34.84 -4.76
CA ALA A 240 5.04 -34.00 -5.85
C ALA A 240 3.64 -33.35 -5.64
N ASP A 241 2.84 -33.85 -4.71
CA ASP A 241 1.51 -33.29 -4.39
C ASP A 241 1.52 -32.24 -3.27
N ARG A 242 2.66 -31.98 -2.60
CA ARG A 242 2.75 -30.98 -1.51
C ARG A 242 3.74 -29.83 -1.72
N GLU A 243 4.58 -29.85 -2.75
CA GLU A 243 5.56 -28.79 -3.05
C GLU A 243 5.40 -28.30 -4.50
N LYS A 244 4.49 -27.35 -4.70
CA LYS A 244 4.36 -26.59 -5.96
C LYS A 244 4.29 -25.07 -5.73
N ASP A 245 4.65 -24.59 -4.55
CA ASP A 245 4.84 -23.16 -4.33
C ASP A 245 6.34 -22.87 -4.53
N SER A 246 6.69 -22.14 -5.59
CA SER A 246 8.07 -21.64 -5.75
C SER A 246 8.44 -20.73 -4.57
N ASN A 247 9.73 -20.57 -4.28
CA ASN A 247 10.19 -19.65 -3.22
C ASN A 247 9.62 -18.24 -3.43
N ALA A 248 9.58 -17.75 -4.68
CA ALA A 248 8.96 -16.47 -5.03
C ALA A 248 7.49 -16.38 -4.59
N VAL A 249 6.70 -17.45 -4.72
CA VAL A 249 5.29 -17.46 -4.25
C VAL A 249 5.21 -17.32 -2.72
N THR A 250 6.14 -17.93 -1.98
CA THR A 250 6.22 -17.82 -0.51
C THR A 250 6.68 -16.42 -0.09
N THR A 251 7.74 -15.88 -0.72
CA THR A 251 8.24 -14.53 -0.47
C THR A 251 7.19 -13.46 -0.81
N GLY A 252 6.46 -13.60 -1.92
CA GLY A 252 5.35 -12.71 -2.28
C GLY A 252 4.22 -12.72 -1.23
N LYS A 253 3.90 -13.88 -0.63
CA LYS A 253 2.95 -13.98 0.49
C LYS A 253 3.47 -13.28 1.74
N LEU A 254 4.77 -13.38 2.04
CA LEU A 254 5.42 -12.67 3.15
C LEU A 254 5.32 -11.15 2.99
N VAL A 255 5.71 -10.62 1.83
CA VAL A 255 5.60 -9.18 1.52
C VAL A 255 4.17 -8.68 1.73
N ARG A 256 3.17 -9.45 1.27
CA ARG A 256 1.76 -9.10 1.47
C ARG A 256 1.37 -9.05 2.95
N GLN A 257 1.87 -9.94 3.79
CA GLN A 257 1.56 -9.89 5.22
C GLN A 257 2.22 -8.69 5.90
N TYR A 258 3.47 -8.36 5.58
CA TYR A 258 4.13 -7.15 6.10
C TYR A 258 3.39 -5.88 5.71
N LEU A 259 2.96 -5.77 4.45
CA LEU A 259 2.11 -4.67 4.01
C LEU A 259 0.81 -4.61 4.84
N LYS A 260 0.08 -5.73 4.97
CA LYS A 260 -1.15 -5.78 5.77
C LYS A 260 -0.92 -5.34 7.22
N LEU A 261 0.10 -5.88 7.88
CA LEU A 261 0.47 -5.53 9.24
C LEU A 261 0.75 -4.04 9.39
N SER A 262 1.50 -3.45 8.46
CA SER A 262 1.81 -2.02 8.52
C SER A 262 0.58 -1.11 8.41
N TYR A 263 -0.46 -1.47 7.64
CA TYR A 263 -1.70 -0.69 7.61
C TYR A 263 -2.54 -0.89 8.87
N PHE A 264 -2.59 -2.10 9.44
CA PHE A 264 -3.25 -2.31 10.73
C PHE A 264 -2.56 -1.51 11.84
N ALA A 265 -1.23 -1.52 11.86
CA ALA A 265 -0.42 -0.75 12.80
C ALA A 265 -0.58 0.78 12.61
N GLU A 266 -0.75 1.25 11.37
CA GLU A 266 -1.08 2.66 11.09
C GLU A 266 -2.44 3.06 11.67
N CYS A 267 -3.45 2.18 11.59
CA CYS A 267 -4.76 2.43 12.22
C CYS A 267 -4.80 2.21 13.74
N SER A 268 -3.89 1.43 14.31
CA SER A 268 -3.78 1.24 15.77
C SER A 268 -2.80 2.22 16.43
N GLU A 269 -2.21 3.14 15.67
CA GLU A 269 -1.18 4.08 16.12
C GLU A 269 0.09 3.42 16.67
N ASP A 270 0.33 2.15 16.32
CA ASP A 270 1.57 1.45 16.64
C ASP A 270 2.64 1.82 15.60
N ASN A 271 3.26 2.98 15.83
CA ASN A 271 4.24 3.54 14.90
C ASN A 271 5.49 2.67 14.75
N GLU A 272 5.91 1.96 15.81
CA GLU A 272 7.10 1.10 15.76
C GLU A 272 6.84 -0.15 14.93
N THR A 273 5.73 -0.86 15.18
CA THR A 273 5.34 -2.03 14.36
C THR A 273 5.12 -1.62 12.91
N LYS A 274 4.48 -0.47 12.66
CA LYS A 274 4.29 0.08 11.31
C LYS A 274 5.63 0.27 10.61
N LYS A 275 6.59 0.98 11.21
CA LYS A 275 7.91 1.24 10.64
C LYS A 275 8.69 -0.05 10.40
N HIS A 276 8.68 -0.97 11.37
CA HIS A 276 9.32 -2.27 11.23
C HIS A 276 8.76 -3.06 10.04
N CYS A 277 7.44 -3.16 9.93
CA CYS A 277 6.79 -3.89 8.85
C CYS A 277 7.04 -3.27 7.47
N ILE A 278 7.11 -1.93 7.36
CA ILE A 278 7.46 -1.27 6.09
C ILE A 278 8.89 -1.61 5.69
N LYS A 279 9.86 -1.49 6.61
CA LYS A 279 11.28 -1.79 6.34
C LYS A 279 11.49 -3.24 5.97
N GLU A 280 10.86 -4.16 6.70
CA GLU A 280 11.00 -5.58 6.45
C GLU A 280 10.29 -6.00 5.16
N GLY A 281 9.09 -5.48 4.88
CA GLY A 281 8.43 -5.65 3.59
C GLY A 281 9.31 -5.17 2.42
N TYR A 282 10.04 -4.07 2.62
CA TYR A 282 10.97 -3.51 1.61
C TYR A 282 12.22 -4.39 1.41
N ARG A 283 12.69 -5.07 2.46
CA ARG A 283 13.76 -6.07 2.35
C ARG A 283 13.27 -7.32 1.59
N GLN A 284 12.08 -7.81 1.93
CA GLN A 284 11.51 -9.01 1.34
C GLN A 284 11.17 -8.84 -0.15
N ILE A 285 10.69 -7.66 -0.56
CA ILE A 285 10.39 -7.43 -1.98
C ILE A 285 11.64 -7.43 -2.87
N GLN A 286 12.79 -6.98 -2.34
CA GLN A 286 14.05 -7.11 -3.07
C GLN A 286 14.45 -8.58 -3.27
N THR A 287 14.22 -9.42 -2.27
CA THR A 287 14.46 -10.87 -2.35
C THR A 287 13.53 -11.49 -3.38
N TYR A 288 12.23 -11.20 -3.30
CA TYR A 288 11.23 -11.65 -4.27
C TYR A 288 11.61 -11.30 -5.72
N LEU A 289 12.01 -10.04 -5.97
CA LEU A 289 12.42 -9.60 -7.30
C LEU A 289 13.67 -10.36 -7.79
N ARG A 290 14.65 -10.61 -6.91
CA ARG A 290 15.83 -11.43 -7.26
C ARG A 290 15.45 -12.88 -7.58
N GLU A 291 14.52 -13.47 -6.81
CA GLU A 291 14.02 -14.82 -7.06
C GLU A 291 13.32 -14.92 -8.42
N LEU A 292 12.47 -13.95 -8.77
CA LEU A 292 11.84 -13.89 -10.09
C LEU A 292 12.86 -13.85 -11.24
N ILE A 293 13.91 -13.02 -11.12
CA ILE A 293 15.00 -12.95 -12.10
C ILE A 293 15.70 -14.31 -12.25
N ILE A 294 15.95 -14.99 -11.13
CA ILE A 294 16.65 -16.28 -11.11
C ILE A 294 15.77 -17.36 -11.76
N ASP A 295 14.49 -17.43 -11.39
CA ASP A 295 13.54 -18.41 -11.92
C ASP A 295 13.37 -18.27 -13.45
N GLU A 296 13.23 -17.05 -13.96
CA GLU A 296 13.16 -16.81 -15.41
C GLU A 296 14.44 -17.22 -16.15
N ARG A 297 15.62 -16.98 -15.55
CA ARG A 297 16.90 -17.41 -16.11
C ARG A 297 17.03 -18.92 -16.14
N TYR A 298 16.54 -19.62 -15.12
CA TYR A 298 16.53 -21.10 -15.12
C TYR A 298 15.59 -21.66 -16.19
N GLN A 299 14.37 -21.13 -16.31
CA GLN A 299 13.41 -21.56 -17.34
C GLN A 299 13.95 -21.32 -18.76
N SER A 300 14.63 -20.19 -18.98
CA SER A 300 15.27 -19.88 -20.27
C SER A 300 16.37 -20.88 -20.63
N LYS A 301 17.20 -21.29 -19.65
CA LYS A 301 18.26 -22.28 -19.87
C LYS A 301 17.74 -23.69 -20.12
N GLU A 302 16.65 -24.10 -19.46
CA GLU A 302 16.01 -25.39 -19.74
C GLU A 302 15.42 -25.43 -21.14
N ALA A 303 14.83 -24.33 -21.62
CA ALA A 303 14.33 -24.21 -22.99
C ALA A 303 15.46 -24.31 -24.03
N GLU A 304 16.59 -23.64 -23.81
CA GLU A 304 17.78 -23.70 -24.67
C GLU A 304 18.40 -25.12 -24.69
N SER A 305 18.42 -25.84 -23.56
CA SER A 305 18.96 -27.21 -23.47
C SER A 305 18.12 -28.26 -24.20
N ASN A 306 16.82 -28.02 -24.38
CA ASN A 306 15.92 -28.93 -25.10
C ASN A 306 15.90 -28.68 -26.62
N THR A 307 16.52 -27.59 -27.08
CA THR A 307 16.71 -27.29 -28.51
C THR A 307 18.05 -27.78 -29.08
N ASP A 308 18.95 -28.28 -28.23
CA ASP A 308 20.28 -28.78 -28.65
C ASP A 308 20.21 -30.27 -29.06
N VAL A 309 19.44 -30.55 -30.12
CA VAL A 309 19.60 -31.78 -30.90
C VAL A 309 19.86 -31.40 -32.35
N GLY A 310 21.15 -31.22 -32.66
CA GLY A 310 21.68 -31.44 -34.00
C GLY A 310 22.22 -30.20 -34.70
N VAL A 311 23.47 -29.84 -34.42
CA VAL A 311 24.34 -29.27 -35.45
C VAL A 311 25.66 -30.03 -35.43
N SER A 312 25.84 -30.84 -36.46
CA SER A 312 27.08 -31.56 -36.81
C SER A 312 28.24 -30.58 -36.96
N GLY A 313 29.40 -30.98 -36.47
CA GLY A 313 30.61 -30.19 -36.58
C GLY A 313 31.08 -30.04 -38.01
N ASP A 314 31.36 -28.80 -38.38
CA ASP A 314 32.37 -28.46 -39.38
C ASP A 314 33.22 -27.31 -38.82
N THR A 315 34.54 -27.52 -38.86
CA THR A 315 35.56 -26.57 -38.40
C THR A 315 35.88 -25.60 -39.53
N ASP A 316 35.11 -24.53 -39.65
CA ASP A 316 35.47 -23.37 -40.47
C ASP A 316 35.85 -22.18 -39.57
N THR A 317 36.99 -21.55 -39.89
CA THR A 317 37.43 -20.30 -39.28
C THR A 317 36.35 -19.23 -39.48
N PRO A 318 35.89 -18.52 -38.42
CA PRO A 318 34.79 -17.57 -38.54
C PRO A 318 35.18 -16.44 -39.50
N THR A 319 34.36 -16.17 -40.51
CA THR A 319 34.54 -14.99 -41.34
C THR A 319 34.11 -13.73 -40.58
N GLU A 320 34.58 -12.55 -41.01
CA GLU A 320 34.24 -11.27 -40.38
C GLU A 320 32.72 -11.02 -40.38
N ASN A 321 32.02 -11.54 -41.40
CA ASN A 321 30.55 -11.53 -41.49
C ASN A 321 29.89 -12.46 -40.45
N ASP A 322 30.45 -13.65 -40.16
CA ASP A 322 29.93 -14.53 -39.10
C ASP A 322 30.06 -13.90 -37.69
N VAL A 323 31.10 -13.08 -37.49
CA VAL A 323 31.32 -12.35 -36.23
C VAL A 323 30.33 -11.19 -36.12
N LEU A 324 30.08 -10.46 -37.22
CA LEU A 324 29.13 -9.37 -37.28
C LEU A 324 27.68 -9.87 -37.09
N ASP A 325 27.30 -10.95 -37.76
CA ASP A 325 25.99 -11.59 -37.61
C ASP A 325 25.78 -12.14 -36.20
N LYS A 326 26.80 -12.75 -35.59
CA LYS A 326 26.75 -13.15 -34.16
C LYS A 326 26.63 -11.96 -33.21
N ALA A 327 27.22 -10.82 -33.52
CA ALA A 327 27.12 -9.61 -32.70
C ALA A 327 25.73 -8.97 -32.80
N VAL A 328 25.19 -8.86 -34.01
CA VAL A 328 23.82 -8.36 -34.28
C VAL A 328 22.78 -9.30 -33.68
N TYR A 329 22.96 -10.62 -33.81
CA TYR A 329 22.08 -11.61 -33.20
C TYR A 329 22.10 -11.54 -31.67
N LYS A 330 23.28 -11.34 -31.05
CA LYS A 330 23.39 -11.11 -29.60
C LYS A 330 22.71 -9.81 -29.15
N GLU A 331 22.80 -8.73 -29.92
CA GLU A 331 22.07 -7.48 -29.62
C GLU A 331 20.55 -7.65 -29.77
N TRP A 332 20.11 -8.43 -30.76
CA TRP A 332 18.70 -8.76 -30.95
C TRP A 332 18.16 -9.64 -29.81
N GLU A 333 18.87 -10.69 -29.40
CA GLU A 333 18.50 -11.52 -28.24
C GLU A 333 18.46 -10.71 -26.94
N LYS A 334 19.41 -9.80 -26.73
CA LYS A 334 19.39 -8.86 -25.59
C LYS A 334 18.14 -7.96 -25.61
N SER A 335 17.77 -7.47 -26.80
CA SER A 335 16.59 -6.61 -26.99
C SER A 335 15.29 -7.39 -26.81
N ALA A 336 15.22 -8.65 -27.27
CA ALA A 336 14.08 -9.54 -27.10
C ALA A 336 13.90 -9.95 -25.62
N LYS A 337 14.98 -10.34 -24.91
CA LYS A 337 14.95 -10.64 -23.47
C LYS A 337 14.51 -9.43 -22.65
N THR A 338 14.97 -8.23 -23.01
CA THR A 338 14.50 -6.97 -22.41
C THR A 338 13.00 -6.73 -22.64
N LEU A 339 12.50 -7.02 -23.84
CA LEU A 339 11.09 -6.84 -24.21
C LEU A 339 10.17 -7.86 -23.52
N GLU A 340 10.67 -9.04 -23.21
CA GLU A 340 9.92 -10.10 -22.52
C GLU A 340 9.85 -9.82 -21.01
N PHE A 341 10.97 -9.42 -20.41
CA PHE A 341 11.04 -9.03 -18.99
C PHE A 341 10.16 -7.81 -18.66
N THR A 342 10.09 -6.84 -19.57
CA THR A 342 9.21 -5.66 -19.43
C THR A 342 7.71 -5.97 -19.61
N LYS A 343 7.35 -7.22 -19.90
CA LYS A 343 5.97 -7.73 -19.95
C LYS A 343 5.64 -8.67 -18.79
N ASN A 344 6.62 -9.05 -17.96
CA ASN A 344 6.38 -9.88 -16.78
C ASN A 344 5.55 -9.08 -15.74
N LYS A 345 4.33 -9.56 -15.49
CA LYS A 345 3.37 -8.92 -14.58
C LYS A 345 3.82 -8.97 -13.12
N ASP A 346 4.46 -10.05 -12.69
CA ASP A 346 4.92 -10.24 -11.31
C ASP A 346 6.14 -9.36 -11.02
N TRP A 347 7.00 -9.16 -12.03
CA TRP A 347 8.10 -8.21 -11.98
C TRP A 347 7.60 -6.76 -11.87
N ILE A 348 6.69 -6.37 -12.76
CA ILE A 348 6.06 -5.04 -12.75
C ILE A 348 5.35 -4.77 -11.42
N GLU A 349 4.58 -5.75 -10.93
CA GLU A 349 3.94 -5.67 -9.61
C GLU A 349 4.97 -5.50 -8.50
N GLY A 350 6.06 -6.28 -8.53
CA GLY A 350 7.08 -6.19 -7.49
C GLY A 350 7.81 -4.84 -7.47
N ILE A 351 8.06 -4.22 -8.63
CA ILE A 351 8.55 -2.84 -8.70
C ILE A 351 7.55 -1.87 -8.07
N ASN A 352 6.26 -1.99 -8.40
CA ASN A 352 5.22 -1.16 -7.82
C ASN A 352 5.17 -1.29 -6.28
N VAL A 353 5.26 -2.51 -5.76
CA VAL A 353 5.35 -2.79 -4.31
C VAL A 353 6.56 -2.10 -3.68
N MET A 354 7.73 -2.24 -4.30
CA MET A 354 8.98 -1.65 -3.82
C MET A 354 8.89 -0.12 -3.76
N ASN A 355 8.31 0.51 -4.78
CA ASN A 355 8.07 1.96 -4.85
C ASN A 355 7.06 2.40 -3.79
N THR A 356 5.95 1.68 -3.61
CA THR A 356 4.94 1.95 -2.58
C THR A 356 5.56 1.94 -1.17
N LEU A 357 6.38 0.93 -0.88
CA LEU A 357 7.06 0.83 0.41
C LEU A 357 8.06 1.96 0.61
N CYS A 358 8.81 2.35 -0.43
CA CYS A 358 9.71 3.49 -0.36
C CYS A 358 8.96 4.82 -0.14
N LEU A 359 7.81 5.02 -0.80
CA LEU A 359 6.96 6.19 -0.58
C LEU A 359 6.45 6.26 0.88
N ARG A 360 6.09 5.12 1.46
CA ARG A 360 5.68 5.06 2.87
C ARG A 360 6.87 5.31 3.82
N MET A 361 8.07 4.83 3.52
CA MET A 361 9.27 5.18 4.28
C MET A 361 9.60 6.68 4.17
N GLU A 362 9.47 7.27 2.98
CA GLU A 362 9.67 8.71 2.76
C GLU A 362 8.71 9.53 3.63
N ARG A 363 7.43 9.14 3.71
CA ARG A 363 6.44 9.80 4.60
C ARG A 363 6.91 9.83 6.05
N GLU A 364 7.41 8.72 6.57
CA GLU A 364 7.89 8.61 7.95
C GLU A 364 9.21 9.36 8.16
N ALA A 365 10.15 9.28 7.21
CA ALA A 365 11.39 10.03 7.27
C ALA A 365 11.14 11.54 7.35
N ILE A 366 10.19 12.07 6.58
CA ILE A 366 9.87 13.50 6.62
C ILE A 366 9.21 13.88 7.95
N LYS A 367 8.28 13.06 8.48
CA LYS A 367 7.68 13.30 9.82
C LYS A 367 8.74 13.36 10.91
N GLU A 368 9.67 12.42 10.90
CA GLU A 368 10.71 12.26 11.91
C GLU A 368 11.92 13.15 11.65
N LYS A 369 11.90 13.97 10.58
CA LYS A 369 13.01 14.82 10.12
C LYS A 369 14.32 14.03 9.92
N GLN A 370 14.20 12.82 9.40
CA GLN A 370 15.30 11.92 9.07
C GLN A 370 15.72 12.04 7.60
N GLU A 371 16.82 11.36 7.26
CA GLU A 371 17.29 11.26 5.89
C GLU A 371 16.32 10.49 4.99
N SER A 372 16.19 10.93 3.73
CA SER A 372 15.31 10.28 2.76
C SER A 372 15.85 8.90 2.34
N PRO A 373 15.02 7.85 2.30
CA PRO A 373 15.40 6.53 1.79
C PRO A 373 15.67 6.48 0.28
N ARG A 374 15.40 7.56 -0.48
CA ARG A 374 15.37 7.53 -1.94
C ARG A 374 16.72 7.19 -2.59
N SER A 375 17.83 7.73 -2.08
CA SER A 375 19.15 7.43 -2.65
C SER A 375 19.48 5.93 -2.54
N GLN A 376 19.17 5.33 -1.39
CA GLN A 376 19.31 3.89 -1.19
C GLN A 376 18.31 3.10 -2.04
N HIS A 377 17.10 3.60 -2.23
CA HIS A 377 16.09 2.97 -3.08
C HIS A 377 16.52 2.90 -4.55
N LEU A 378 17.05 4.00 -5.10
CA LEU A 378 17.59 4.05 -6.47
C LEU A 378 18.78 3.11 -6.64
N GLU A 379 19.69 3.05 -5.66
CA GLU A 379 20.82 2.11 -5.68
C GLU A 379 20.36 0.65 -5.67
N ASN A 380 19.40 0.30 -4.80
CA ASN A 380 18.85 -1.06 -4.76
C ASN A 380 18.17 -1.43 -6.08
N PHE A 381 17.46 -0.47 -6.70
CA PHE A 381 16.82 -0.70 -7.99
C PHE A 381 17.83 -0.86 -9.12
N ARG A 382 18.94 -0.09 -9.12
CA ARG A 382 20.05 -0.27 -10.08
C ARG A 382 20.61 -1.69 -9.99
N GLN A 383 20.88 -2.18 -8.79
CA GLN A 383 21.39 -3.54 -8.57
C GLN A 383 20.43 -4.61 -9.10
N LEU A 384 19.11 -4.39 -8.97
CA LEU A 384 18.10 -5.29 -9.52
C LEU A 384 18.10 -5.31 -11.07
N LEU A 385 18.28 -4.15 -11.71
CA LEU A 385 18.39 -4.05 -13.16
C LEU A 385 19.70 -4.67 -13.69
N GLU A 386 20.80 -4.54 -12.94
CA GLU A 386 22.06 -5.23 -13.24
C GLU A 386 21.88 -6.74 -13.19
N LEU A 387 21.22 -7.22 -12.13
CA LEU A 387 20.97 -8.64 -11.93
C LEU A 387 20.04 -9.23 -12.98
N SER A 388 19.07 -8.48 -13.51
CA SER A 388 18.18 -8.98 -14.57
C SER A 388 18.93 -9.19 -15.90
N GLY A 389 20.05 -8.50 -16.11
CA GLY A 389 20.81 -8.59 -17.37
C GLY A 389 20.20 -7.77 -18.50
N ILE A 390 19.29 -6.84 -18.16
CA ILE A 390 18.83 -5.80 -19.07
C ILE A 390 20.04 -4.89 -19.33
N ASP A 391 20.66 -4.98 -20.50
CA ASP A 391 21.87 -4.20 -20.87
C ASP A 391 21.51 -2.95 -21.72
N THR A 392 20.22 -2.62 -21.80
CA THR A 392 19.75 -1.45 -22.54
C THR A 392 19.61 -0.24 -21.62
N ASN A 393 20.63 0.62 -21.64
CA ASN A 393 20.71 1.88 -20.89
C ASN A 393 19.40 2.70 -20.93
N HIS A 394 18.70 2.75 -22.07
CA HIS A 394 17.47 3.53 -22.20
C HIS A 394 16.29 2.97 -21.37
N VAL A 395 16.19 1.65 -21.19
CA VAL A 395 15.15 1.03 -20.35
C VAL A 395 15.41 1.34 -18.88
N TRP A 396 16.67 1.32 -18.46
CA TRP A 396 17.05 1.71 -17.11
C TRP A 396 16.66 3.15 -16.82
N TYR A 397 16.98 4.07 -17.73
CA TYR A 397 16.62 5.47 -17.58
C TYR A 397 15.11 5.67 -17.54
N TYR A 398 14.37 4.97 -18.39
CA TYR A 398 12.91 5.02 -18.37
C TYR A 398 12.32 4.56 -17.03
N LEU A 399 12.80 3.43 -16.50
CA LEU A 399 12.33 2.88 -15.23
C LEU A 399 12.72 3.76 -14.03
N MET A 400 13.96 4.24 -14.00
CA MET A 400 14.44 5.19 -12.97
C MET A 400 13.62 6.49 -12.99
N ALA A 401 13.29 7.02 -14.18
CA ALA A 401 12.47 8.21 -14.31
C ALA A 401 11.05 8.00 -13.76
N HIS A 402 10.45 6.83 -13.98
CA HIS A 402 9.15 6.49 -13.41
C HIS A 402 9.16 6.37 -11.89
N ILE A 403 10.20 5.78 -11.33
CA ILE A 403 10.40 5.72 -9.87
C ILE A 403 10.46 7.15 -9.32
N LEU A 404 11.31 8.01 -9.88
CA LEU A 404 11.40 9.41 -9.45
C LEU A 404 10.07 10.16 -9.59
N ALA A 405 9.35 9.93 -10.69
CA ALA A 405 8.06 10.54 -10.95
C ALA A 405 7.02 10.20 -9.86
N SER A 406 7.04 8.99 -9.30
CA SER A 406 6.12 8.61 -8.22
C SER A 406 6.32 9.40 -6.91
N PHE A 407 7.47 10.03 -6.70
CA PHE A 407 7.74 10.86 -5.51
C PHE A 407 7.47 12.35 -5.74
N ILE A 408 7.14 12.77 -6.96
CA ILE A 408 6.83 14.19 -7.25
C ILE A 408 5.65 14.69 -6.39
N PRO A 409 4.54 13.95 -6.22
CA PRO A 409 3.41 14.42 -5.42
C PRO A 409 3.80 14.75 -3.98
N ILE A 410 4.52 13.86 -3.28
CA ILE A 410 4.92 14.10 -1.88
C ILE A 410 5.88 15.27 -1.74
N TYR A 411 6.81 15.42 -2.68
CA TYR A 411 7.79 16.50 -2.67
C TYR A 411 7.16 17.87 -2.88
N LYS A 412 6.17 17.98 -3.78
CA LYS A 412 5.38 19.20 -3.95
C LYS A 412 4.73 19.62 -2.64
N VAL A 413 4.27 18.67 -1.83
CA VAL A 413 3.68 18.98 -0.54
C VAL A 413 4.73 19.45 0.46
N VAL A 414 5.86 18.77 0.60
CA VAL A 414 6.96 19.21 1.48
C VAL A 414 7.36 20.65 1.19
N LEU A 415 7.61 20.97 -0.09
CA LEU A 415 8.02 22.30 -0.51
C LEU A 415 6.94 23.36 -0.25
N ALA A 416 5.67 23.03 -0.52
CA ALA A 416 4.56 23.97 -0.33
C ALA A 416 4.33 24.37 1.14
N ASN A 417 4.79 23.55 2.09
CA ASN A 417 4.56 23.74 3.53
C ASN A 417 5.82 24.09 4.31
N ASN A 418 6.95 24.39 3.63
CA ASN A 418 8.23 24.66 4.28
C ASN A 418 8.62 23.60 5.33
N LEU A 419 8.21 22.35 5.11
CA LEU A 419 8.54 21.28 6.04
C LEU A 419 10.06 21.08 6.00
N GLN A 420 10.70 21.25 7.15
CA GLN A 420 12.14 21.08 7.31
C GLN A 420 12.50 19.61 7.10
N ILE A 421 12.73 19.23 5.85
CA ILE A 421 13.73 18.23 5.52
C ILE A 421 15.07 18.96 5.50
N SER A 422 16.16 18.32 5.89
CA SER A 422 17.50 18.88 5.70
C SER A 422 17.74 19.18 4.21
N ASN A 423 17.42 20.42 3.80
CA ASN A 423 17.43 20.88 2.40
C ASN A 423 18.79 20.67 1.73
N THR A 424 19.86 20.61 2.52
CA THR A 424 21.25 20.50 2.08
C THR A 424 21.67 19.06 1.75
N SER A 425 21.04 18.02 2.33
CA SER A 425 21.39 16.62 2.00
C SER A 425 20.48 16.02 0.93
N LEU A 426 19.20 16.38 0.90
CA LEU A 426 18.22 15.72 0.01
C LEU A 426 18.44 16.02 -1.48
N LYS A 427 18.68 17.30 -1.81
CA LYS A 427 18.83 17.78 -3.19
C LYS A 427 20.16 17.33 -3.79
N PHE A 428 21.21 17.33 -2.98
CA PHE A 428 22.55 16.91 -3.39
C PHE A 428 22.67 15.38 -3.41
N ALA A 429 22.24 14.66 -2.37
CA ALA A 429 22.42 13.20 -2.32
C ALA A 429 21.65 12.44 -3.42
N VAL A 430 20.42 12.87 -3.75
CA VAL A 430 19.67 12.23 -4.86
C VAL A 430 20.29 12.59 -6.20
N THR A 431 20.76 13.82 -6.36
CA THR A 431 21.40 14.28 -7.60
C THR A 431 22.76 13.63 -7.82
N GLU A 432 23.64 13.61 -6.82
CA GLU A 432 24.94 12.93 -6.85
C GLU A 432 24.76 11.44 -7.12
N LYS A 433 23.81 10.79 -6.41
CA LYS A 433 23.56 9.37 -6.64
C LYS A 433 22.96 9.11 -8.03
N LEU A 434 22.13 9.99 -8.56
CA LEU A 434 21.67 9.91 -9.95
C LEU A 434 22.81 10.15 -10.94
N VAL A 435 23.75 11.05 -10.66
CA VAL A 435 24.95 11.25 -11.49
C VAL A 435 25.81 9.98 -11.49
N ASP A 436 26.02 9.35 -10.33
CA ASP A 436 26.74 8.08 -10.20
C ASP A 436 26.04 6.93 -10.93
N ILE A 437 24.71 6.86 -10.84
CA ILE A 437 23.89 5.80 -11.44
C ILE A 437 23.75 5.98 -12.96
N ILE A 438 23.60 7.23 -13.43
CA ILE A 438 23.26 7.56 -14.82
C ILE A 438 24.51 7.91 -15.65
N ASN A 439 25.68 8.08 -15.03
CA ASN A 439 26.92 8.48 -15.71
C ASN A 439 26.75 9.74 -16.58
N THR A 440 25.87 10.66 -16.18
CA THR A 440 25.63 11.93 -16.88
C THR A 440 26.02 13.11 -16.01
N THR A 441 26.78 14.06 -16.56
CA THR A 441 27.09 15.34 -15.93
C THR A 441 25.85 16.23 -15.90
N ILE A 442 25.07 16.16 -14.82
CA ILE A 442 23.95 17.08 -14.59
C ILE A 442 24.50 18.31 -13.87
N THR A 443 24.79 19.37 -14.63
CA THR A 443 25.49 20.57 -14.13
C THR A 443 24.65 21.48 -13.24
N ASN A 444 23.34 21.26 -13.08
CA ASN A 444 22.44 22.09 -12.26
C ASN A 444 21.19 21.32 -11.81
N ALA A 445 21.29 20.37 -10.89
CA ALA A 445 20.11 19.62 -10.40
C ALA A 445 19.82 19.92 -8.92
N GLY A 446 18.70 20.63 -8.70
CA GLY A 446 18.15 20.89 -7.37
C GLY A 446 16.65 20.56 -7.24
N SER A 447 16.02 20.02 -8.29
CA SER A 447 14.59 19.69 -8.35
C SER A 447 14.40 18.28 -8.92
N ILE A 448 13.55 17.48 -8.25
CA ILE A 448 13.21 16.12 -8.69
C ILE A 448 12.51 16.13 -10.05
N GLU A 449 11.71 17.16 -10.35
CA GLU A 449 11.08 17.36 -11.65
C GLU A 449 12.12 17.54 -12.76
N LEU A 450 13.17 18.32 -12.49
CA LEU A 450 14.28 18.51 -13.43
C LEU A 450 15.07 17.21 -13.60
N CYS A 451 15.37 16.48 -12.52
CA CYS A 451 16.04 15.18 -12.61
C CYS A 451 15.21 14.16 -13.39
N THR A 452 13.90 14.11 -13.16
CA THR A 452 12.96 13.24 -13.89
C THR A 452 12.94 13.59 -15.38
N ALA A 453 12.80 14.88 -15.71
CA ALA A 453 12.78 15.35 -17.10
C ALA A 453 14.11 15.06 -17.82
N LEU A 454 15.25 15.30 -17.18
CA LEU A 454 16.57 15.01 -17.74
C LEU A 454 16.79 13.51 -17.96
N THR A 455 16.27 12.67 -17.06
CA THR A 455 16.34 11.21 -17.21
C THR A 455 15.48 10.74 -18.39
N PHE A 456 14.27 11.26 -18.56
CA PHE A 456 13.44 11.00 -19.74
C PHE A 456 14.08 11.50 -21.04
N VAL A 457 14.68 12.70 -21.03
CA VAL A 457 15.40 13.23 -22.19
C VAL A 457 16.62 12.37 -22.53
N SER A 458 17.33 11.85 -21.54
CA SER A 458 18.47 10.96 -21.74
C SER A 458 18.04 9.61 -22.31
N ALA A 459 16.95 9.03 -21.79
CA ALA A 459 16.32 7.85 -22.36
C ALA A 459 15.95 8.07 -23.83
N ALA A 460 15.25 9.16 -24.14
CA ALA A 460 14.84 9.50 -25.51
C ALA A 460 16.03 9.75 -26.45
N ARG A 461 17.09 10.40 -25.96
CA ARG A 461 18.32 10.64 -26.74
C ARG A 461 19.03 9.34 -27.10
N ILE A 462 19.13 8.41 -26.16
CA ILE A 462 19.77 7.11 -26.38
C ILE A 462 18.91 6.23 -27.28
N MET A 463 17.59 6.21 -27.10
CA MET A 463 16.67 5.55 -28.03
C MET A 463 16.84 6.08 -29.45
N LYS A 464 16.92 7.41 -29.62
CA LYS A 464 17.16 8.03 -30.93
C LYS A 464 18.52 7.62 -31.51
N GLN A 465 19.59 7.62 -30.71
CA GLN A 465 20.93 7.21 -31.17
C GLN A 465 20.98 5.72 -31.55
N GLN A 466 20.31 4.85 -30.80
CA GLN A 466 20.24 3.42 -31.11
C GLN A 466 19.35 3.13 -32.32
N LEU A 467 18.25 3.86 -32.50
CA LEU A 467 17.44 3.80 -33.72
C LEU A 467 18.23 4.27 -34.94
N VAL A 468 19.00 5.36 -34.82
CA VAL A 468 19.86 5.86 -35.90
C VAL A 468 20.98 4.86 -36.22
N LYS A 469 21.69 4.32 -35.22
CA LYS A 469 22.69 3.27 -35.43
C LYS A 469 22.12 2.00 -36.03
N GLY A 470 20.94 1.56 -35.58
CA GLY A 470 20.25 0.40 -36.14
C GLY A 470 19.89 0.62 -37.61
N PHE A 471 19.46 1.84 -37.98
CA PHE A 471 19.20 2.22 -39.37
C PHE A 471 20.47 2.35 -40.21
N GLU A 472 21.56 2.89 -39.67
CA GLU A 472 22.86 3.00 -40.34
C GLU A 472 23.45 1.61 -40.61
N MET A 473 23.43 0.71 -39.62
CA MET A 473 23.88 -0.67 -39.81
C MET A 473 23.02 -1.42 -40.84
N PHE A 474 21.69 -1.21 -40.85
CA PHE A 474 20.79 -1.81 -41.85
C PHE A 474 21.07 -1.29 -43.27
N ASN A 475 21.40 0.00 -43.41
CA ASN A 475 21.77 0.59 -44.70
C ASN A 475 23.16 0.15 -45.17
N ASP A 476 24.11 -0.06 -44.26
CA ASP A 476 25.45 -0.59 -44.59
C ASP A 476 25.39 -2.07 -45.00
N THR A 477 24.48 -2.87 -44.42
CA THR A 477 24.24 -4.26 -44.88
C THR A 477 23.41 -4.32 -46.17
N ALA A 478 22.42 -3.43 -46.34
CA ALA A 478 21.64 -3.34 -47.58
C ALA A 478 22.42 -2.71 -48.75
N GLY A 479 23.50 -1.98 -48.48
CA GLY A 479 24.41 -1.42 -49.48
C GLY A 479 25.50 -2.40 -49.97
N GLN A 480 25.56 -3.62 -49.43
CA GLN A 480 26.51 -4.67 -49.81
C GLN A 480 25.85 -5.92 -50.45
N ILE A 481 24.54 -5.87 -50.74
CA ILE A 481 23.82 -6.83 -51.61
C ILE A 481 23.57 -6.15 -52.96
#